data_AF-A0A4W5KEI4-F1
#
_entry.id   AF-A0A4W5KEI4-F1
#
_cell.length_a   1.000
_cell.length_b   1.000
_cell.length_c   1.000
_cell.angle_alpha   90.00
_cell.angle_beta   90.00
_cell.angle_gamma   90.00
#
_symmetry.space_group_name_H-M   'P 1'
#
loop_
_entity.id
_entity.type
_entity.pdbx_description
1 polymer ?
#
loop_
_entity_poly.entity_id
_entity_poly.type
_entity_poly.pdbx_seq_one_letter_code
_entity_poly.pdbx_strand_id
1 'polypeptide(L)'
;MLAIYNISSTQLKNDDPDFCYEACPKSLPKGTTSDLQPEAVVFKYSSMTSVLALRHNSWLVFFIGTGDGQLIKLAVDKAYKPACPRVLYKSDDDHRVFPKMHLDPVDRKHVYMALRNQMMRVPVAQCIEHKSLKDCWSAQDPFCGWCESENNKLRCSFQDDCLQPSAWISISEDSQQQNMVSYQVEKSSSGEKITLTVKVHLNVHGTGSFTFACNFLTRSGNLCDKTSPAPAFPRCSCLFSSEQLPAEGLDVTVKIRVGKQNLAEKLMLTNCSEISGPPTSALCSQCMTAGCSWSNDACSWTPRSANSDPIQDVCRLSQSGMNYSDSVIVSIVPSVLSFHGRNHALMTGKNLHHVTRVRIQGHMDCSLKE
;
A
#
# COMPACT_ATOMS: atom_id res chain seq x y z
N MET A 1 10.43 -2.85 -17.90
CA MET A 1 9.81 -3.50 -16.72
C MET A 1 10.85 -3.56 -15.61
N LEU A 2 10.45 -3.35 -14.36
CA LEU A 2 11.30 -3.51 -13.18
C LEU A 2 10.84 -4.76 -12.43
N ALA A 3 11.78 -5.69 -12.22
CA ALA A 3 11.52 -6.95 -11.57
C ALA A 3 12.61 -7.26 -10.53
N ILE A 4 12.22 -8.00 -9.50
CA ILE A 4 13.08 -8.46 -8.41
C ILE A 4 13.40 -9.93 -8.66
N TYR A 5 14.66 -10.31 -8.49
CA TYR A 5 15.15 -11.66 -8.69
C TYR A 5 15.83 -12.16 -7.42
N ASN A 6 15.59 -13.42 -7.06
CA ASN A 6 16.32 -14.08 -5.99
C ASN A 6 17.58 -14.74 -6.57
N ILE A 7 18.74 -14.23 -6.15
CA ILE A 7 20.06 -14.74 -6.59
C ILE A 7 20.77 -15.58 -5.52
N SER A 8 20.08 -15.95 -4.43
CA SER A 8 20.69 -16.69 -3.31
C SER A 8 20.87 -18.19 -3.59
N SER A 9 20.01 -18.79 -4.41
CA SER A 9 20.05 -20.22 -4.76
C SER A 9 20.91 -20.52 -5.98
N THR A 10 21.26 -19.50 -6.76
CA THR A 10 22.26 -19.64 -7.81
C THR A 10 23.62 -19.82 -7.15
N GLN A 11 24.15 -21.05 -7.14
CA GLN A 11 25.58 -21.21 -7.34
C GLN A 11 25.89 -20.57 -8.70
N LEU A 12 26.09 -19.25 -8.71
CA LEU A 12 26.73 -18.55 -9.81
C LEU A 12 28.14 -19.14 -9.87
N LYS A 13 28.30 -20.27 -10.58
CA LYS A 13 29.48 -20.40 -11.43
C LYS A 13 29.38 -19.18 -12.34
N ASN A 14 30.15 -18.17 -11.97
CA ASN A 14 30.12 -16.84 -12.58
C ASN A 14 30.63 -16.99 -14.01
N ASP A 15 29.72 -17.38 -14.89
CA ASP A 15 29.97 -17.61 -16.30
C ASP A 15 29.46 -16.41 -17.14
N ASP A 16 28.91 -15.39 -16.47
CA ASP A 16 28.43 -14.15 -17.05
C ASP A 16 29.54 -13.08 -17.05
N PRO A 17 30.01 -12.63 -18.23
CA PRO A 17 31.10 -11.67 -18.36
C PRO A 17 30.79 -10.29 -17.76
N ASP A 18 29.51 -9.93 -17.55
CA ASP A 18 29.12 -8.63 -16.98
C ASP A 18 29.33 -8.55 -15.45
N PHE A 19 29.63 -9.68 -14.79
CA PHE A 19 29.82 -9.75 -13.33
C PHE A 19 31.29 -10.01 -12.90
N CYS A 20 32.26 -10.05 -13.81
CA CYS A 20 33.68 -10.17 -13.48
C CYS A 20 34.32 -8.80 -13.19
N TYR A 21 34.77 -8.55 -11.95
CA TYR A 21 35.53 -7.34 -11.61
C TYR A 21 37.06 -7.48 -11.79
N GLU A 22 37.59 -8.71 -11.88
CA GLU A 22 38.99 -8.98 -12.22
C GLU A 22 39.09 -10.17 -13.20
N ALA A 23 39.77 -9.93 -14.34
CA ALA A 23 40.09 -10.82 -15.46
C ALA A 23 39.38 -12.20 -15.53
N CYS A 24 38.30 -12.31 -16.34
CA CYS A 24 37.67 -13.62 -16.58
C CYS A 24 38.63 -14.61 -17.29
N PRO A 25 38.63 -15.91 -16.95
CA PRO A 25 39.36 -16.94 -17.68
C PRO A 25 38.86 -17.07 -19.12
N LYS A 26 39.79 -17.20 -20.08
CA LYS A 26 39.45 -17.47 -21.49
C LYS A 26 39.01 -18.93 -21.62
N SER A 27 37.76 -19.10 -22.07
CA SER A 27 37.02 -20.34 -22.32
C SER A 27 36.31 -20.94 -21.10
N LEU A 28 34.98 -20.98 -21.20
CA LEU A 28 34.11 -21.70 -20.28
C LEU A 28 33.18 -22.65 -21.07
N PRO A 29 32.83 -23.83 -20.51
CA PRO A 29 31.88 -24.74 -21.12
C PRO A 29 30.48 -24.12 -21.08
N LYS A 30 29.71 -24.25 -22.17
CA LYS A 30 28.29 -23.85 -22.24
C LYS A 30 27.47 -24.67 -21.22
N GLY A 31 27.39 -24.18 -19.99
CA GLY A 31 26.38 -24.60 -19.04
C GLY A 31 25.01 -24.16 -19.55
N THR A 32 24.01 -25.02 -19.39
CA THR A 32 22.60 -24.63 -19.57
C THR A 32 22.26 -23.59 -18.51
N THR A 33 22.25 -22.31 -18.87
CA THR A 33 21.75 -21.25 -18.01
C THR A 33 20.26 -21.48 -17.81
N SER A 34 19.84 -21.88 -16.62
CA SER A 34 18.43 -21.87 -16.25
C SER A 34 18.00 -20.41 -16.19
N ASP A 35 17.09 -19.99 -17.08
CA ASP A 35 16.56 -18.62 -17.09
C ASP A 35 15.97 -18.28 -15.72
N LEU A 36 16.60 -17.30 -15.05
CA LEU A 36 16.11 -16.79 -13.77
C LEU A 36 14.71 -16.21 -13.96
N GLN A 37 13.75 -16.76 -13.24
CA GLN A 37 12.40 -16.22 -13.21
C GLN A 37 12.35 -15.09 -12.17
N PRO A 38 11.64 -13.98 -12.47
CA PRO A 38 11.47 -12.91 -11.52
C PRO A 38 10.63 -13.42 -10.33
N GLU A 39 11.07 -13.09 -9.13
CA GLU A 39 10.31 -13.34 -7.90
C GLU A 39 9.08 -12.43 -7.85
N ALA A 40 9.21 -11.20 -8.35
CA ALA A 40 8.10 -10.28 -8.52
C ALA A 40 8.37 -9.25 -9.63
N VAL A 41 7.31 -8.86 -10.34
CA VAL A 41 7.32 -7.69 -11.22
C VAL A 41 6.65 -6.53 -10.50
N VAL A 42 7.45 -5.55 -10.07
CA VAL A 42 7.00 -4.48 -9.17
C VAL A 42 6.61 -3.19 -9.88
N PHE A 43 7.07 -2.98 -11.11
CA PHE A 43 6.74 -1.78 -11.88
C PHE A 43 6.86 -1.97 -13.38
N LYS A 44 5.91 -1.42 -14.13
CA LYS A 44 5.96 -1.36 -15.59
C LYS A 44 5.80 0.08 -16.05
N TYR A 45 6.82 0.57 -16.73
CA TYR A 45 6.85 1.89 -17.33
C TYR A 45 7.65 1.80 -18.63
N SER A 46 7.18 2.46 -19.69
CA SER A 46 7.67 2.26 -21.06
C SER A 46 9.03 2.91 -21.34
N SER A 47 9.38 3.96 -20.60
CA SER A 47 10.57 4.79 -20.87
C SER A 47 11.56 4.79 -19.70
N MET A 48 11.79 3.67 -19.01
CA MET A 48 12.79 3.63 -17.93
C MET A 48 14.21 3.58 -18.50
N THR A 49 15.11 4.42 -17.97
CA THR A 49 16.48 4.57 -18.48
C THR A 49 17.56 4.34 -17.44
N SER A 50 17.23 4.46 -16.15
CA SER A 50 18.14 4.22 -15.04
C SER A 50 17.39 3.71 -13.82
N VAL A 51 18.10 2.99 -12.95
CA VAL A 51 17.58 2.57 -11.65
C VAL A 51 18.66 2.68 -10.59
N LEU A 52 18.31 3.25 -9.45
CA LEU A 52 19.09 3.24 -8.20
C LEU A 52 18.22 2.58 -7.14
N ALA A 53 18.67 1.46 -6.60
CA ALA A 53 17.98 0.72 -5.57
C ALA A 53 18.70 0.87 -4.23
N LEU A 54 17.94 0.98 -3.15
CA LEU A 54 18.45 0.86 -1.79
C LEU A 54 17.47 0.13 -0.90
N ARG A 55 17.97 -0.37 0.22
CA ARG A 55 17.16 -0.89 1.31
C ARG A 55 17.05 0.16 2.41
N HIS A 56 15.82 0.49 2.80
CA HIS A 56 15.52 1.36 3.93
C HIS A 56 14.66 0.56 4.92
N ASN A 57 15.27 0.07 6.00
CA ASN A 57 14.65 -0.89 6.93
C ASN A 57 14.12 -2.14 6.19
N SER A 58 12.84 -2.49 6.37
CA SER A 58 12.17 -3.59 5.69
C SER A 58 11.75 -3.27 4.25
N TRP A 59 11.93 -2.02 3.78
CA TRP A 59 11.46 -1.56 2.49
C TRP A 59 12.60 -1.54 1.45
N LEU A 60 12.27 -1.94 0.23
CA LEU A 60 13.10 -1.66 -0.94
C LEU A 60 12.61 -0.36 -1.57
N VAL A 61 13.53 0.57 -1.84
CA VAL A 61 13.20 1.82 -2.52
C VAL A 61 13.99 1.90 -3.82
N PHE A 62 13.27 2.17 -4.90
CA PHE A 62 13.80 2.37 -6.23
C PHE A 62 13.63 3.82 -6.65
N PHE A 63 14.70 4.44 -7.11
CA PHE A 63 14.65 5.66 -7.90
C PHE A 63 14.87 5.29 -9.36
N ILE A 64 13.97 5.73 -10.22
CA ILE A 64 13.86 5.30 -11.60
C ILE A 64 13.91 6.55 -12.46
N GLY A 65 14.97 6.67 -13.25
CA GLY A 65 15.07 7.72 -14.26
C GLY A 65 14.34 7.32 -15.53
N THR A 66 13.75 8.29 -16.22
CA THR A 66 13.01 8.04 -17.45
C THR A 66 13.60 8.77 -18.67
N GLY A 67 13.22 8.32 -19.86
CA GLY A 67 13.60 8.92 -21.14
C GLY A 67 12.98 10.29 -21.38
N ASP A 68 11.88 10.61 -20.68
CA ASP A 68 11.20 11.91 -20.65
C ASP A 68 11.59 12.76 -19.43
N GLY A 69 12.73 12.47 -18.79
CA GLY A 69 13.30 13.35 -17.78
C GLY A 69 12.63 13.36 -16.42
N GLN A 70 11.93 12.29 -16.06
CA GLN A 70 11.33 12.11 -14.74
C GLN A 70 12.24 11.30 -13.82
N LEU A 71 12.23 11.66 -12.54
CA LEU A 71 12.72 10.82 -11.46
C LEU A 71 11.52 10.26 -10.69
N ILE A 72 11.26 8.97 -10.85
CA ILE A 72 10.17 8.27 -10.18
C ILE A 72 10.73 7.53 -8.97
N LYS A 73 10.12 7.73 -7.81
CA LYS A 73 10.36 6.93 -6.60
C LYS A 73 9.30 5.86 -6.49
N LEU A 74 9.72 4.64 -6.14
CA LEU A 74 8.86 3.52 -5.84
C LEU A 74 9.33 2.82 -4.57
N ALA A 75 8.46 2.71 -3.58
CA ALA A 75 8.69 1.89 -2.39
C ALA A 75 8.03 0.53 -2.57
N VAL A 76 8.69 -0.53 -2.13
CA VAL A 76 8.21 -1.91 -2.22
C VAL A 76 8.42 -2.58 -0.87
N ASP A 77 7.39 -3.26 -0.38
CA ASP A 77 7.44 -3.94 0.91
C ASP A 77 8.16 -5.29 0.85
N LYS A 78 8.25 -5.95 2.01
CA LYS A 78 8.86 -7.29 2.15
C LYS A 78 8.13 -8.41 1.40
N ALA A 79 6.88 -8.19 0.99
CA ALA A 79 6.07 -9.12 0.21
C ALA A 79 6.05 -8.73 -1.28
N TYR A 80 6.95 -7.86 -1.71
CA TYR A 80 7.07 -7.32 -3.06
C TYR A 80 5.84 -6.57 -3.57
N LYS A 81 5.01 -6.03 -2.66
CA LYS A 81 3.88 -5.17 -3.02
C LYS A 81 4.38 -3.73 -3.18
N PRO A 82 4.20 -3.11 -4.36
CA PRO A 82 4.58 -1.73 -4.57
C PRO A 82 3.59 -0.76 -3.93
N ALA A 83 4.12 0.27 -3.28
CA ALA A 83 3.38 1.49 -2.97
C ALA A 83 3.17 2.32 -4.25
N CYS A 84 2.42 3.41 -4.13
CA CYS A 84 2.20 4.29 -5.27
C CYS A 84 3.49 5.00 -5.71
N PRO A 85 3.78 5.01 -7.02
CA PRO A 85 4.97 5.67 -7.56
C PRO A 85 4.78 7.18 -7.43
N ARG A 86 5.85 7.87 -7.10
CA ARG A 86 5.86 9.34 -6.96
C ARG A 86 6.89 9.94 -7.89
N VAL A 87 6.49 10.94 -8.65
CA VAL A 87 7.42 11.74 -9.45
C VAL A 87 8.07 12.75 -8.51
N LEU A 88 9.35 12.57 -8.20
CA LEU A 88 10.12 13.49 -7.34
C LEU A 88 10.65 14.70 -8.12
N TYR A 89 10.86 14.51 -9.41
CA TYR A 89 11.36 15.54 -10.31
C TYR A 89 10.86 15.29 -11.73
N LYS A 90 10.61 16.37 -12.46
CA LYS A 90 10.36 16.35 -13.90
C LYS A 90 11.12 17.50 -14.55
N SER A 91 11.85 17.19 -15.62
CA SER A 91 12.53 18.17 -16.46
C SER A 91 11.51 18.96 -17.29
N ASP A 92 11.73 20.26 -17.48
CA ASP A 92 10.88 21.09 -18.34
C ASP A 92 11.00 20.71 -19.82
N ASP A 93 12.21 20.34 -20.25
CA ASP A 93 12.52 19.98 -21.64
C ASP A 93 12.47 18.46 -21.92
N ASP A 94 11.89 17.66 -21.02
CA ASP A 94 11.79 16.18 -21.11
C ASP A 94 13.14 15.47 -21.44
N HIS A 95 14.27 16.03 -21.00
CA HIS A 95 15.60 15.47 -21.27
C HIS A 95 15.79 14.11 -20.58
N ARG A 96 16.23 13.09 -21.32
CA ARG A 96 16.52 11.74 -20.79
C ARG A 96 17.44 11.76 -19.56
N VAL A 97 17.03 11.05 -18.51
CA VAL A 97 17.86 10.81 -17.33
C VAL A 97 19.01 9.87 -17.67
N PHE A 98 20.22 10.24 -17.26
CA PHE A 98 21.43 9.46 -17.46
C PHE A 98 21.34 8.08 -16.74
N PRO A 99 21.89 7.00 -17.32
CA PRO A 99 21.81 5.64 -16.75
C PRO A 99 22.31 5.48 -15.30
N LYS A 100 23.15 6.41 -14.82
CA LYS A 100 23.75 6.37 -13.50
C LYS A 100 23.20 7.47 -12.60
N MET A 101 22.77 7.07 -11.41
CA MET A 101 22.36 7.97 -10.32
C MET A 101 23.12 7.60 -9.05
N HIS A 102 23.32 8.59 -8.17
CA HIS A 102 24.01 8.40 -6.91
C HIS A 102 23.16 8.92 -5.75
N LEU A 103 23.20 8.22 -4.62
CA LEU A 103 22.66 8.74 -3.37
C LEU A 103 23.69 9.70 -2.75
N ASP A 104 23.23 10.77 -2.11
CA ASP A 104 24.10 11.67 -1.35
C ASP A 104 24.89 10.84 -0.31
N PRO A 105 26.23 10.83 -0.37
CA PRO A 105 27.03 9.95 0.47
C PRO A 105 27.04 10.39 1.94
N VAL A 106 26.65 11.63 2.24
CA VAL A 106 26.71 12.19 3.60
C VAL A 106 25.43 11.89 4.36
N ASP A 107 24.30 12.42 3.89
CA ASP A 107 23.01 12.32 4.61
C ASP A 107 22.06 11.30 3.98
N ARG A 108 22.33 10.84 2.76
CA ARG A 108 21.45 9.95 1.98
C ARG A 108 20.03 10.50 1.76
N LYS A 109 19.83 11.81 1.93
CA LYS A 109 18.54 12.51 1.78
C LYS A 109 18.33 13.09 0.38
N HIS A 110 19.31 12.95 -0.52
CA HIS A 110 19.20 13.41 -1.90
C HIS A 110 19.67 12.37 -2.90
N VAL A 111 19.06 12.37 -4.09
CA VAL A 111 19.53 11.66 -5.28
C VAL A 111 20.17 12.67 -6.22
N TYR A 112 21.37 12.33 -6.63
CA TYR A 112 22.14 12.98 -7.67
C TYR A 112 21.85 12.30 -9.01
N MET A 113 21.22 13.03 -9.93
CA MET A 113 20.90 12.57 -11.28
C MET A 113 21.40 13.56 -12.33
N ALA A 114 21.82 13.05 -13.49
CA ALA A 114 22.25 13.89 -14.61
C ALA A 114 21.17 13.94 -15.71
N LEU A 115 20.95 15.15 -16.22
CA LEU A 115 20.11 15.47 -17.38
C LEU A 115 21.00 16.15 -18.41
N ARG A 116 21.39 15.43 -19.47
CA ARG A 116 22.30 15.94 -20.51
C ARG A 116 23.61 16.51 -19.93
N ASN A 117 23.70 17.83 -19.78
CA ASN A 117 24.86 18.58 -19.27
C ASN A 117 24.60 19.23 -17.89
N GLN A 118 23.51 18.87 -17.22
CA GLN A 118 23.13 19.40 -15.91
C GLN A 118 23.10 18.29 -14.87
N MET A 119 23.47 18.64 -13.64
CA MET A 119 23.42 17.75 -12.48
C MET A 119 22.35 18.25 -11.51
N MET A 120 21.35 17.41 -11.24
CA MET A 120 20.27 17.71 -10.32
C MET A 120 20.49 17.01 -8.98
N ARG A 121 20.23 17.73 -7.89
CA ARG A 121 20.19 17.21 -6.53
C ARG A 121 18.74 17.22 -6.06
N VAL A 122 18.09 16.06 -6.08
CA VAL A 122 16.65 15.93 -5.81
C VAL A 122 16.45 15.32 -4.42
N PRO A 123 15.62 15.89 -3.53
CA PRO A 123 15.35 15.29 -2.22
C PRO A 123 14.65 13.94 -2.38
N VAL A 124 15.04 12.95 -1.57
CA VAL A 124 14.44 11.60 -1.62
C VAL A 124 13.01 11.57 -1.09
N ALA A 125 12.64 12.54 -0.26
CA ALA A 125 11.31 12.67 0.34
C ALA A 125 11.06 14.12 0.79
N GLN A 126 9.81 14.56 0.75
CA GLN A 126 9.37 15.89 1.19
C GLN A 126 8.47 15.78 2.43
N CYS A 127 8.95 15.12 3.49
CA CYS A 127 8.13 14.81 4.67
C CYS A 127 7.44 16.02 5.29
N ILE A 128 8.06 17.21 5.23
CA ILE A 128 7.54 18.45 5.82
C ILE A 128 6.20 18.92 5.20
N GLU A 129 5.84 18.43 4.02
CA GLU A 129 4.57 18.74 3.36
C GLU A 129 3.38 18.14 4.13
N HIS A 130 3.59 17.02 4.81
CA HIS A 130 2.54 16.33 5.57
C HIS A 130 2.34 16.95 6.95
N LYS A 131 1.15 17.52 7.18
CA LYS A 131 0.83 18.33 8.37
C LYS A 131 0.16 17.56 9.49
N SER A 132 -0.24 16.31 9.27
CA SER A 132 -0.81 15.43 10.29
C SER A 132 -0.19 14.03 10.25
N LEU A 133 -0.34 13.26 11.33
CA LEU A 133 0.07 11.84 11.36
C LEU A 133 -0.60 11.05 10.23
N LYS A 134 -1.89 11.28 9.97
CA LYS A 134 -2.63 10.56 8.94
C LYS A 134 -2.11 10.88 7.54
N ASP A 135 -1.74 12.13 7.27
CA ASP A 135 -1.15 12.52 5.98
C ASP A 135 0.25 11.94 5.82
N CYS A 136 1.07 12.02 6.88
CA CYS A 136 2.43 11.50 6.91
C CYS A 136 2.45 9.98 6.68
N TRP A 137 1.50 9.26 7.28
CA TRP A 137 1.32 7.83 7.07
C TRP A 137 0.76 7.51 5.67
N SER A 138 -0.24 8.27 5.22
CA SER A 138 -0.88 8.04 3.90
C SER A 138 0.07 8.27 2.74
N ALA A 139 1.16 9.02 2.97
CA ALA A 139 2.23 9.19 2.01
C ALA A 139 2.93 7.87 1.63
N GLN A 140 2.84 6.84 2.49
CA GLN A 140 3.47 5.53 2.30
C GLN A 140 4.95 5.65 1.93
N ASP A 141 5.64 6.63 2.52
CA ASP A 141 7.03 6.96 2.25
C ASP A 141 7.92 6.44 3.40
N PRO A 142 8.76 5.41 3.18
CA PRO A 142 9.58 4.82 4.24
C PRO A 142 10.55 5.79 4.92
N PHE A 143 10.91 6.90 4.27
CA PHE A 143 11.81 7.90 4.84
C PHE A 143 11.10 8.85 5.81
N CYS A 144 9.76 8.88 5.79
CA CYS A 144 8.96 9.80 6.56
C CYS A 144 8.27 9.13 7.75
N GLY A 145 8.31 9.80 8.89
CA GLY A 145 7.56 9.42 10.07
C GLY A 145 7.19 10.64 10.90
N TRP A 146 6.14 10.49 11.70
CA TRP A 146 5.62 11.51 12.58
C TRP A 146 6.46 11.56 13.85
N CYS A 147 7.22 12.65 14.00
CA CYS A 147 8.03 12.91 15.17
C CYS A 147 7.21 13.58 16.28
N GLU A 148 7.17 12.95 17.44
CA GLU A 148 6.57 13.47 18.65
C GLU A 148 7.64 13.90 19.66
N SER A 149 8.06 15.16 19.56
CA SER A 149 9.09 15.70 20.46
C SER A 149 8.54 16.16 21.81
N GLU A 150 9.39 16.18 22.83
CA GLU A 150 9.06 16.65 24.18
C GLU A 150 8.59 18.11 24.20
N ASN A 151 9.19 18.99 23.39
CA ASN A 151 8.82 20.40 23.27
C ASN A 151 7.52 20.66 22.49
N ASN A 152 6.66 19.64 22.34
CA ASN A 152 5.41 19.65 21.57
C ASN A 152 5.58 20.02 20.08
N LYS A 153 6.79 19.94 19.53
CA LYS A 153 6.99 20.01 18.09
C LYS A 153 6.59 18.69 17.44
N LEU A 154 5.36 18.64 16.96
CA LEU A 154 4.80 17.52 16.21
C LEU A 154 4.94 17.79 14.72
N ARG A 155 5.65 16.92 13.99
CA ARG A 155 5.85 17.09 12.54
C ARG A 155 6.21 15.78 11.86
N CYS A 156 5.89 15.68 10.58
CA CYS A 156 6.44 14.64 9.73
C CYS A 156 7.90 14.99 9.35
N SER A 157 8.83 14.07 9.57
CA SER A 157 10.27 14.26 9.30
C SER A 157 10.99 12.95 9.04
N PHE A 158 12.25 13.03 8.62
CA PHE A 158 13.17 11.91 8.67
C PHE A 158 13.40 11.46 10.12
N GLN A 159 13.81 10.20 10.30
CA GLN A 159 14.09 9.61 11.59
C GLN A 159 15.22 10.36 12.34
N ASP A 160 16.32 10.65 11.67
CA ASP A 160 17.49 11.33 12.28
C ASP A 160 17.19 12.80 12.65
N ASP A 161 16.17 13.41 12.05
CA ASP A 161 15.72 14.75 12.39
C ASP A 161 14.78 14.76 13.62
N CYS A 162 14.44 13.58 14.15
CA CYS A 162 13.61 13.39 15.33
C CYS A 162 14.49 13.10 16.57
N LEU A 163 15.06 14.17 17.14
CA LEU A 163 16.01 14.10 18.25
C LEU A 163 15.42 13.42 19.50
N GLN A 164 16.17 12.51 20.11
CA GLN A 164 15.76 11.85 21.35
C GLN A 164 15.81 12.81 22.56
N PRO A 165 14.99 12.57 23.60
CA PRO A 165 13.96 11.52 23.70
C PRO A 165 12.66 11.92 22.95
N SER A 166 12.36 11.22 21.86
CA SER A 166 11.15 11.46 21.05
C SER A 166 10.68 10.15 20.45
N ALA A 167 9.37 10.01 20.26
CA ALA A 167 8.80 8.90 19.49
C ALA A 167 8.74 9.30 18.01
N TRP A 168 9.24 8.44 17.12
CA TRP A 168 9.13 8.58 15.68
C TRP A 168 8.21 7.47 15.14
N ILE A 169 7.03 7.87 14.69
CA ILE A 169 5.93 6.97 14.31
C ILE A 169 5.89 6.88 12.78
N SER A 170 6.20 5.72 12.21
CA SER A 170 6.25 5.52 10.76
C SER A 170 5.22 4.51 10.27
N ILE A 171 5.21 4.27 8.96
CA ILE A 171 4.46 3.18 8.36
C ILE A 171 4.94 1.82 8.91
N SER A 172 4.01 0.87 9.01
CA SER A 172 4.29 -0.51 9.40
C SER A 172 5.17 -1.21 8.37
N GLU A 173 5.93 -2.21 8.82
CA GLU A 173 6.71 -3.10 7.93
C GLU A 173 5.82 -4.11 7.16
N ASP A 174 4.56 -4.26 7.60
CA ASP A 174 3.54 -5.06 6.92
C ASP A 174 2.70 -4.17 5.98
N SER A 175 3.06 -4.07 4.69
CA SER A 175 2.32 -3.19 3.74
C SER A 175 1.06 -3.82 3.11
N GLN A 176 0.53 -4.88 3.71
CA GLN A 176 -0.70 -5.52 3.24
C GLN A 176 -1.96 -4.64 3.39
N GLN A 177 -1.84 -3.42 3.92
CA GLN A 177 -2.96 -2.68 4.48
C GLN A 177 -3.07 -1.28 3.88
N GLN A 178 -4.17 -1.05 3.17
CA GLN A 178 -4.49 0.23 2.52
C GLN A 178 -4.90 1.32 3.52
N ASN A 179 -5.19 0.95 4.77
CA ASN A 179 -5.68 1.83 5.82
C ASN A 179 -4.77 1.79 7.04
N MET A 180 -4.58 2.94 7.70
CA MET A 180 -3.79 3.07 8.92
C MET A 180 -4.37 2.25 10.08
N VAL A 181 -5.69 2.03 10.05
CA VAL A 181 -6.42 1.26 11.04
C VAL A 181 -7.24 0.21 10.29
N SER A 182 -7.13 -1.04 10.73
CA SER A 182 -8.02 -2.12 10.30
C SER A 182 -8.76 -2.69 11.49
N TYR A 183 -9.89 -3.33 11.24
CA TYR A 183 -10.66 -4.00 12.27
C TYR A 183 -11.09 -5.39 11.79
N GLN A 184 -11.36 -6.24 12.77
CA GLN A 184 -11.85 -7.59 12.57
C GLN A 184 -12.88 -7.89 13.65
N VAL A 185 -13.94 -8.59 13.28
CA VAL A 185 -15.02 -8.95 14.19
C VAL A 185 -15.15 -10.46 14.21
N GLU A 186 -15.14 -11.03 15.41
CA GLU A 186 -15.27 -12.47 15.62
C GLU A 186 -16.38 -12.74 16.64
N LYS A 187 -17.16 -13.79 16.41
CA LYS A 187 -18.19 -14.26 17.33
C LYS A 187 -17.67 -15.45 18.11
N SER A 188 -17.94 -15.51 19.41
CA SER A 188 -17.55 -16.64 20.25
C SER A 188 -18.24 -17.93 19.79
N SER A 189 -17.65 -19.08 20.11
CA SER A 189 -18.25 -20.39 19.82
C SER A 189 -19.63 -20.59 20.47
N SER A 190 -19.87 -19.97 21.64
CA SER A 190 -21.19 -19.95 22.29
C SER A 190 -22.21 -19.06 21.57
N GLY A 191 -21.76 -18.14 20.71
CA GLY A 191 -22.60 -17.18 20.02
C GLY A 191 -23.06 -15.99 20.87
N GLU A 192 -22.75 -15.95 22.16
CA GLU A 192 -23.22 -14.89 23.08
C GLU A 192 -22.34 -13.65 23.09
N LYS A 193 -21.06 -13.78 22.73
CA LYS A 193 -20.10 -12.67 22.79
C LYS A 193 -19.49 -12.38 21.43
N ILE A 194 -19.25 -11.10 21.19
CA ILE A 194 -18.57 -10.58 20.01
C ILE A 194 -17.26 -9.94 20.46
N THR A 195 -16.19 -10.22 19.71
CA THR A 195 -14.88 -9.60 19.89
C THR A 195 -14.59 -8.72 18.69
N LEU A 196 -14.54 -7.40 18.92
CA LEU A 196 -14.05 -6.43 17.95
C LEU A 196 -12.58 -6.17 18.21
N THR A 197 -11.71 -6.57 17.29
CA THR A 197 -10.27 -6.32 17.35
C THR A 197 -9.89 -5.25 16.36
N VAL A 198 -9.28 -4.17 16.85
CA VAL A 198 -8.74 -3.07 16.04
C VAL A 198 -7.21 -3.16 16.04
N LYS A 199 -6.61 -3.13 14.86
CA LYS A 199 -5.16 -3.09 14.67
C LYS A 199 -4.77 -1.76 14.02
N VAL A 200 -3.74 -1.13 14.57
CA VAL A 200 -3.13 0.09 14.03
C VAL A 200 -1.85 -0.30 13.28
N HIS A 201 -1.73 0.09 12.02
CA HIS A 201 -0.59 -0.28 11.16
C HIS A 201 0.50 0.77 11.20
N LEU A 202 1.09 0.93 12.38
CA LEU A 202 2.19 1.87 12.64
C LEU A 202 3.41 1.12 13.17
N ASN A 203 4.58 1.70 12.96
CA ASN A 203 5.80 1.32 13.65
C ASN A 203 6.28 2.50 14.51
N VAL A 204 6.91 2.23 15.65
CA VAL A 204 7.34 3.26 16.60
C VAL A 204 8.79 3.04 16.95
N HIS A 205 9.61 4.05 16.69
CA HIS A 205 11.01 4.09 17.10
C HIS A 205 11.24 5.17 18.16
N GLY A 206 12.17 4.91 19.08
CA GLY A 206 12.60 5.89 20.08
C GLY A 206 12.36 5.43 21.52
N THR A 207 12.84 6.23 22.46
CA THR A 207 12.83 5.94 23.91
C THR A 207 11.86 6.82 24.70
N GLY A 208 11.14 7.71 24.02
CA GLY A 208 10.13 8.57 24.65
C GLY A 208 8.95 7.78 25.23
N SER A 209 8.28 8.34 26.23
CA SER A 209 7.05 7.77 26.78
C SER A 209 5.99 7.65 25.68
N PHE A 210 5.69 6.41 25.29
CA PHE A 210 4.68 6.10 24.27
C PHE A 210 3.44 5.54 24.94
N THR A 211 2.32 6.27 24.83
CA THR A 211 1.02 5.83 25.36
C THR A 211 0.16 5.27 24.24
N PHE A 212 -0.39 4.08 24.44
CA PHE A 212 -1.36 3.48 23.53
C PHE A 212 -2.64 3.12 24.28
N ALA A 213 -3.78 3.62 23.82
CA ALA A 213 -5.08 3.36 24.43
C ALA A 213 -6.19 3.39 23.39
N CYS A 214 -7.27 2.65 23.63
CA CYS A 214 -8.44 2.63 22.77
C CYS A 214 -9.73 2.74 23.58
N ASN A 215 -10.67 3.55 23.11
CA ASN A 215 -12.02 3.66 23.65
C ASN A 215 -13.03 3.37 22.54
N PHE A 216 -13.89 2.40 22.77
CA PHE A 216 -14.94 1.99 21.84
C PHE A 216 -16.27 2.57 22.31
N LEU A 217 -16.84 3.46 21.50
CA LEU A 217 -18.02 4.24 21.87
C LEU A 217 -19.17 3.97 20.90
N THR A 218 -20.36 3.79 21.43
CA THR A 218 -21.64 3.81 20.72
C THR A 218 -22.42 5.07 21.08
N ARG A 219 -23.64 5.21 20.57
CA ARG A 219 -24.58 6.26 21.01
C ARG A 219 -24.96 6.12 22.49
N SER A 220 -24.93 4.91 23.04
CA SER A 220 -25.29 4.60 24.42
C SER A 220 -24.11 4.67 25.41
N GLY A 221 -22.87 4.85 24.94
CA GLY A 221 -21.70 5.01 25.79
C GLY A 221 -20.56 4.06 25.44
N ASN A 222 -19.85 3.55 26.45
CA ASN A 222 -18.76 2.59 26.24
C ASN A 222 -19.33 1.22 25.87
N LEU A 223 -18.82 0.64 24.78
CA LEU A 223 -19.26 -0.66 24.27
C LEU A 223 -18.70 -1.83 25.09
N CYS A 224 -17.48 -1.70 25.60
CA CYS A 224 -16.72 -2.86 26.05
C CYS A 224 -17.09 -3.34 27.45
N ASP A 225 -17.19 -4.65 27.59
CA ASP A 225 -17.26 -5.36 28.86
C ASP A 225 -16.00 -5.11 29.69
N LYS A 226 -16.14 -5.13 31.02
CA LYS A 226 -15.02 -5.05 31.97
C LYS A 226 -14.00 -6.18 31.83
N THR A 227 -14.39 -7.30 31.20
CA THR A 227 -13.51 -8.44 30.91
C THR A 227 -12.64 -8.24 29.68
N SER A 228 -12.74 -7.10 29.00
CA SER A 228 -11.94 -6.81 27.80
C SER A 228 -10.45 -6.70 28.15
N PRO A 229 -9.56 -7.27 27.32
CA PRO A 229 -8.12 -7.16 27.52
C PRO A 229 -7.66 -5.70 27.59
N ALA A 230 -6.60 -5.46 28.37
CA ALA A 230 -5.93 -4.16 28.37
C ALA A 230 -5.34 -3.88 26.97
N PRO A 231 -5.38 -2.61 26.50
CA PRO A 231 -4.83 -2.25 25.20
C PRO A 231 -3.32 -2.48 25.15
N ALA A 232 -2.83 -3.11 24.08
CA ALA A 232 -1.41 -3.41 23.89
C ALA A 232 -1.01 -3.12 22.45
N PHE A 233 -0.11 -2.16 22.22
CA PHE A 233 0.27 -1.76 20.87
C PHE A 233 0.78 -2.97 20.06
N PRO A 234 0.32 -3.18 18.80
CA PRO A 234 -0.53 -2.32 17.99
C PRO A 234 -2.03 -2.66 17.97
N ARG A 235 -2.53 -3.42 18.96
CA ARG A 235 -3.89 -3.99 18.96
C ARG A 235 -4.72 -3.63 20.20
N CYS A 236 -6.00 -3.41 19.97
CA CYS A 236 -7.01 -3.27 21.02
C CYS A 236 -8.18 -4.18 20.73
N SER A 237 -8.71 -4.85 21.76
CA SER A 237 -9.86 -5.73 21.62
C SER A 237 -10.96 -5.31 22.59
N CYS A 238 -12.19 -5.32 22.08
CA CYS A 238 -13.40 -4.99 22.83
C CYS A 238 -14.32 -6.20 22.79
N LEU A 239 -14.65 -6.76 23.95
CA LEU A 239 -15.65 -7.81 24.07
C LEU A 239 -16.98 -7.19 24.50
N PHE A 240 -18.08 -7.61 23.88
CA PHE A 240 -19.42 -7.15 24.21
C PHE A 240 -20.47 -8.22 23.90
N SER A 241 -21.68 -8.07 24.43
CA SER A 241 -22.78 -9.03 24.22
C SER A 241 -23.33 -8.94 22.80
N SER A 242 -23.62 -10.08 22.17
CA SER A 242 -24.27 -10.10 20.86
C SER A 242 -25.64 -9.44 20.85
N GLU A 243 -26.32 -9.35 22.01
CA GLU A 243 -27.62 -8.66 22.14
C GLU A 243 -27.51 -7.14 21.92
N GLN A 244 -26.32 -6.57 22.08
CA GLN A 244 -26.07 -5.14 21.83
C GLN A 244 -25.87 -4.83 20.34
N LEU A 245 -25.84 -5.85 19.47
CA LEU A 245 -25.78 -5.70 18.03
C LEU A 245 -27.20 -5.81 17.43
N PRO A 246 -27.87 -4.68 17.12
CA PRO A 246 -29.19 -4.70 16.51
C PRO A 246 -29.13 -5.18 15.06
N ALA A 247 -30.28 -5.59 14.50
CA ALA A 247 -30.40 -6.07 13.13
C ALA A 247 -30.01 -5.00 12.09
N GLU A 248 -30.32 -3.72 12.35
CA GLU A 248 -29.87 -2.62 11.50
C GLU A 248 -28.35 -2.34 11.54
N GLY A 249 -27.61 -3.00 12.44
CA GLY A 249 -26.18 -2.79 12.67
C GLY A 249 -25.88 -1.71 13.72
N LEU A 250 -24.63 -1.72 14.21
CA LEU A 250 -24.17 -0.87 15.30
C LEU A 250 -23.11 0.13 14.83
N ASP A 251 -23.42 1.42 15.00
CA ASP A 251 -22.47 2.53 14.88
C ASP A 251 -21.45 2.47 16.03
N VAL A 252 -20.18 2.22 15.71
CA VAL A 252 -19.09 2.24 16.69
C VAL A 252 -18.04 3.27 16.29
N THR A 253 -17.75 4.20 17.19
CA THR A 253 -16.62 5.12 17.07
C THR A 253 -15.48 4.64 17.94
N VAL A 254 -14.37 4.27 17.31
CA VAL A 254 -13.15 3.86 18.02
C VAL A 254 -12.22 5.06 18.10
N LYS A 255 -12.01 5.56 19.32
CA LYS A 255 -11.00 6.60 19.61
C LYS A 255 -9.71 5.92 20.03
N ILE A 256 -8.64 6.15 19.29
CA ILE A 256 -7.34 5.51 19.50
C ILE A 256 -6.33 6.59 19.84
N ARG A 257 -5.64 6.45 20.97
CA ARG A 257 -4.53 7.31 21.36
C ARG A 257 -3.22 6.62 20.99
N VAL A 258 -2.38 7.29 20.22
CA VAL A 258 -1.05 6.84 19.81
C VAL A 258 -0.07 7.95 20.15
N GLY A 259 0.67 7.77 21.25
CA GLY A 259 1.51 8.83 21.82
C GLY A 259 0.68 10.08 22.16
N LYS A 260 1.03 11.21 21.55
CA LYS A 260 0.30 12.48 21.68
C LYS A 260 -0.84 12.63 20.65
N GLN A 261 -0.91 11.75 19.64
CA GLN A 261 -1.98 11.77 18.64
C GLN A 261 -3.25 11.08 19.14
N ASN A 262 -4.39 11.60 18.70
CA ASN A 262 -5.68 10.95 18.82
C ASN A 262 -6.25 10.70 17.42
N LEU A 263 -6.60 9.46 17.15
CA LEU A 263 -7.27 9.00 15.94
C LEU A 263 -8.70 8.64 16.28
N ALA A 264 -9.60 8.78 15.32
CA ALA A 264 -10.98 8.34 15.44
C ALA A 264 -11.39 7.65 14.16
N GLU A 265 -11.90 6.43 14.27
CA GLU A 265 -12.43 5.65 13.15
C GLU A 265 -13.89 5.31 13.44
N LYS A 266 -14.74 5.49 12.43
CA LYS A 266 -16.17 5.17 12.49
C LYS A 266 -16.41 3.86 11.77
N LEU A 267 -17.00 2.90 12.47
CA LEU A 267 -17.25 1.55 12.01
C LEU A 267 -18.75 1.27 12.03
N MET A 268 -19.22 0.59 10.99
CA MET A 268 -20.58 0.03 10.94
C MET A 268 -20.47 -1.47 11.18
N LEU A 269 -20.73 -1.92 12.41
CA LEU A 269 -20.76 -3.35 12.70
C LEU A 269 -22.07 -3.92 12.18
N THR A 270 -21.99 -4.89 11.28
CA THR A 270 -23.16 -5.58 10.71
C THR A 270 -23.10 -7.04 11.08
N ASN A 271 -24.27 -7.64 11.30
CA ASN A 271 -24.34 -9.07 11.62
C ASN A 271 -24.04 -9.89 10.36
N CYS A 272 -22.85 -10.49 10.27
CA CYS A 272 -22.46 -11.28 9.09
C CYS A 272 -23.45 -12.43 8.80
N SER A 273 -24.11 -12.97 9.83
CA SER A 273 -25.09 -14.05 9.68
C SER A 273 -26.42 -13.59 9.05
N GLU A 274 -26.71 -12.28 9.06
CA GLU A 274 -27.90 -11.71 8.42
C GLU A 274 -27.65 -11.34 6.96
N ILE A 275 -26.37 -11.27 6.53
CA ILE A 275 -25.98 -11.08 5.13
C ILE A 275 -26.21 -12.41 4.39
N SER A 276 -27.46 -12.64 4.02
CA SER A 276 -27.95 -13.85 3.37
C SER A 276 -28.76 -13.50 2.12
N GLY A 277 -28.77 -14.41 1.14
CA GLY A 277 -29.45 -14.20 -0.13
C GLY A 277 -28.84 -15.06 -1.23
N PRO A 278 -29.36 -14.97 -2.47
CA PRO A 278 -28.77 -15.65 -3.61
C PRO A 278 -27.32 -15.18 -3.80
N PRO A 279 -26.37 -16.10 -4.03
CA PRO A 279 -24.96 -15.74 -4.17
C PRO A 279 -24.77 -14.86 -5.39
N THR A 280 -24.47 -13.59 -5.13
CA THR A 280 -24.22 -12.59 -6.15
C THR A 280 -22.93 -11.86 -5.81
N SER A 281 -22.26 -11.33 -6.84
CA SER A 281 -21.08 -10.47 -6.65
C SER A 281 -21.37 -9.27 -5.72
N ALA A 282 -22.60 -8.75 -5.74
CA ALA A 282 -23.05 -7.68 -4.85
C ALA A 282 -23.14 -8.14 -3.39
N LEU A 283 -23.74 -9.31 -3.12
CA LEU A 283 -23.84 -9.89 -1.78
C LEU A 283 -22.46 -10.26 -1.20
N CYS A 284 -21.58 -10.81 -2.04
CA CYS A 284 -20.18 -11.06 -1.70
C CYS A 284 -19.45 -9.75 -1.35
N SER A 285 -19.58 -8.72 -2.18
CA SER A 285 -18.96 -7.41 -1.90
C SER A 285 -19.50 -6.79 -0.61
N GLN A 286 -20.81 -6.92 -0.34
CA GLN A 286 -21.44 -6.44 0.90
C GLN A 286 -20.87 -7.15 2.12
N CYS A 287 -20.80 -8.49 2.09
CA CYS A 287 -20.20 -9.30 3.16
C CYS A 287 -18.75 -8.90 3.43
N MET A 288 -17.94 -8.77 2.37
CA MET A 288 -16.53 -8.44 2.48
C MET A 288 -16.29 -6.99 2.97
N THR A 289 -17.21 -6.07 2.64
CA THR A 289 -17.15 -4.66 3.12
C THR A 289 -17.55 -4.55 4.60
N ALA A 290 -18.40 -5.47 5.08
CA ALA A 290 -18.80 -5.57 6.49
C ALA A 290 -17.69 -6.14 7.41
N GLY A 291 -16.52 -6.50 6.85
CA GLY A 291 -15.41 -7.09 7.62
C GLY A 291 -15.55 -8.59 7.88
N CYS A 292 -16.50 -9.24 7.20
CA CYS A 292 -16.74 -10.67 7.25
C CYS A 292 -15.93 -11.42 6.17
N SER A 293 -15.96 -12.75 6.21
CA SER A 293 -15.39 -13.62 5.17
C SER A 293 -16.48 -14.21 4.29
N TRP A 294 -16.21 -14.27 2.98
CA TRP A 294 -17.07 -14.97 2.02
C TRP A 294 -16.49 -16.35 1.68
N SER A 295 -17.23 -17.41 1.94
CA SER A 295 -16.81 -18.79 1.64
C SER A 295 -18.02 -19.68 1.34
N ASN A 296 -17.91 -20.58 0.36
CA ASN A 296 -19.02 -21.47 -0.03
C ASN A 296 -20.34 -20.72 -0.25
N ASP A 297 -20.28 -19.59 -0.96
CA ASP A 297 -21.46 -18.78 -1.29
C ASP A 297 -22.24 -18.25 -0.07
N ALA A 298 -21.60 -18.21 1.10
CA ALA A 298 -22.17 -17.71 2.34
C ALA A 298 -21.23 -16.73 3.05
N CYS A 299 -21.85 -15.74 3.71
CA CYS A 299 -21.14 -14.81 4.58
C CYS A 299 -20.94 -15.42 5.97
N SER A 300 -19.72 -15.36 6.50
CA SER A 300 -19.39 -15.90 7.82
C SER A 300 -18.47 -14.97 8.60
N TRP A 301 -18.48 -15.12 9.92
CA TRP A 301 -17.65 -14.36 10.87
C TRP A 301 -16.18 -14.85 10.91
N THR A 302 -15.72 -15.63 9.92
CA THR A 302 -14.40 -16.26 10.04
C THR A 302 -13.25 -15.27 9.76
N PRO A 303 -12.09 -15.45 10.43
CA PRO A 303 -10.93 -14.61 10.22
C PRO A 303 -10.49 -14.55 8.76
N ARG A 304 -10.29 -13.34 8.23
CA ARG A 304 -9.67 -13.16 6.93
C ARG A 304 -8.19 -13.56 7.03
N SER A 305 -7.75 -14.52 6.22
CA SER A 305 -6.32 -14.79 6.09
C SER A 305 -5.63 -13.59 5.43
N ALA A 306 -4.45 -13.22 5.93
CA ALA A 306 -3.70 -12.04 5.50
C ALA A 306 -3.25 -12.07 4.02
N ASN A 307 -3.47 -13.18 3.32
CA ASN A 307 -3.09 -13.43 1.92
C ASN A 307 -4.30 -13.52 0.97
N SER A 308 -5.46 -13.03 1.36
CA SER A 308 -6.67 -13.11 0.52
C SER A 308 -6.68 -12.05 -0.57
N ASP A 309 -7.00 -12.49 -1.78
CA ASP A 309 -7.10 -11.67 -2.99
C ASP A 309 -8.01 -10.44 -2.79
N PRO A 310 -7.83 -9.37 -3.60
CA PRO A 310 -8.71 -8.21 -3.60
C PRO A 310 -10.19 -8.61 -3.61
N ILE A 311 -11.04 -7.83 -2.94
CA ILE A 311 -12.50 -8.09 -2.84
C ILE A 311 -13.11 -8.36 -4.23
N GLN A 312 -12.62 -7.63 -5.24
CA GLN A 312 -13.05 -7.77 -6.63
C GLN A 312 -12.73 -9.13 -7.25
N ASP A 313 -11.64 -9.79 -6.85
CA ASP A 313 -11.24 -11.07 -7.44
C ASP A 313 -11.99 -12.24 -6.80
N VAL A 314 -12.26 -12.18 -5.49
CA VAL A 314 -13.09 -13.16 -4.79
C VAL A 314 -14.54 -13.13 -5.27
N CYS A 315 -15.12 -11.93 -5.45
CA CYS A 315 -16.52 -11.77 -5.81
C CYS A 315 -16.82 -11.83 -7.33
N ARG A 316 -15.80 -11.94 -8.19
CA ARG A 316 -15.94 -11.99 -9.66
C ARG A 316 -16.46 -13.33 -10.19
N LEU A 317 -16.23 -14.42 -9.46
CA LEU A 317 -16.56 -15.78 -9.89
C LEU A 317 -18.08 -16.06 -9.98
N SER A 318 -18.94 -15.14 -9.53
CA SER A 318 -20.40 -15.31 -9.53
C SER A 318 -21.13 -14.67 -10.73
N GLN A 319 -20.41 -14.20 -11.77
CA GLN A 319 -21.00 -13.50 -12.94
C GLN A 319 -21.16 -14.35 -14.21
N SER A 320 -21.35 -15.66 -14.12
CA SER A 320 -21.70 -16.47 -15.30
C SER A 320 -23.22 -16.52 -15.49
N GLY A 321 -23.81 -15.55 -16.20
CA GLY A 321 -25.26 -15.60 -16.47
C GLY A 321 -25.90 -14.49 -17.30
N MET A 322 -25.16 -13.67 -18.04
CA MET A 322 -25.78 -12.70 -18.96
C MET A 322 -25.08 -12.76 -20.31
N ASN A 323 -25.80 -13.24 -21.33
CA ASN A 323 -25.40 -13.18 -22.75
C ASN A 323 -25.44 -11.72 -23.22
N TYR A 324 -24.43 -10.93 -22.84
CA TYR A 324 -24.12 -9.70 -23.56
C TYR A 324 -23.09 -10.04 -24.64
N SER A 325 -23.32 -9.55 -25.85
CA SER A 325 -22.27 -9.50 -26.86
C SER A 325 -21.14 -8.63 -26.30
N ASP A 326 -19.94 -9.20 -26.17
CA ASP A 326 -18.80 -8.48 -25.61
C ASP A 326 -18.60 -7.12 -26.31
N SER A 327 -18.37 -6.08 -25.50
CA SER A 327 -17.99 -4.76 -26.00
C SER A 327 -16.52 -4.78 -26.40
N VAL A 328 -16.22 -4.33 -27.62
CA VAL A 328 -14.86 -4.36 -28.17
C VAL A 328 -14.44 -2.94 -28.49
N ILE A 329 -13.39 -2.47 -27.83
CA ILE A 329 -12.75 -1.19 -28.15
C ILE A 329 -11.79 -1.42 -29.32
N VAL A 330 -12.00 -0.69 -30.42
CA VAL A 330 -11.16 -0.74 -31.62
C VAL A 330 -10.04 0.29 -31.54
N SER A 331 -10.35 1.52 -31.09
CA SER A 331 -9.33 2.55 -30.90
C SER A 331 -9.77 3.64 -29.92
N ILE A 332 -8.79 4.37 -29.40
CA ILE A 332 -8.97 5.59 -28.61
C ILE A 332 -8.02 6.65 -29.19
N VAL A 333 -8.56 7.81 -29.54
CA VAL A 333 -7.80 8.91 -30.16
C VAL A 333 -7.99 10.22 -29.38
N PRO A 334 -6.90 10.87 -28.95
CA PRO A 334 -5.51 10.41 -29.09
C PRO A 334 -5.19 9.27 -28.13
N SER A 335 -4.33 8.36 -28.56
CA SER A 335 -3.80 7.27 -27.71
C SER A 335 -2.65 7.74 -26.80
N VAL A 336 -2.12 8.94 -27.06
CA VAL A 336 -1.07 9.59 -26.28
C VAL A 336 -1.60 10.92 -25.76
N LEU A 337 -1.52 11.10 -24.45
CA LEU A 337 -2.02 12.28 -23.74
C LEU A 337 -0.87 12.99 -23.02
N SER A 338 -0.97 14.31 -22.91
CA SER A 338 -0.15 15.08 -21.98
C SER A 338 -0.58 14.78 -20.54
N PHE A 339 0.25 15.14 -19.56
CA PHE A 339 -0.09 15.00 -18.14
C PHE A 339 -1.35 15.80 -17.75
N HIS A 340 -1.60 16.94 -18.39
CA HIS A 340 -2.81 17.73 -18.18
C HIS A 340 -4.08 17.09 -18.76
N GLY A 341 -3.94 15.88 -19.31
CA GLY A 341 -5.01 15.17 -19.99
C GLY A 341 -5.36 15.84 -21.31
N ARG A 342 -6.52 15.44 -21.84
CA ARG A 342 -7.14 16.08 -23.00
C ARG A 342 -8.64 15.87 -22.93
N ASN A 343 -9.38 16.92 -23.23
CA ASN A 343 -10.82 16.81 -23.43
C ASN A 343 -11.12 16.22 -24.81
N HIS A 344 -12.24 15.52 -24.94
CA HIS A 344 -12.73 14.95 -26.20
C HIS A 344 -11.87 13.81 -26.77
N ALA A 345 -11.43 12.87 -25.93
CA ALA A 345 -10.90 11.60 -26.44
C ALA A 345 -12.03 10.80 -27.13
N LEU A 346 -11.80 10.39 -28.37
CA LEU A 346 -12.74 9.63 -29.17
C LEU A 346 -12.47 8.13 -29.01
N MET A 347 -13.43 7.40 -28.45
CA MET A 347 -13.39 5.95 -28.36
C MET A 347 -14.26 5.34 -29.46
N THR A 348 -13.69 4.45 -30.27
CA THR A 348 -14.42 3.72 -31.32
C THR A 348 -14.40 2.24 -31.03
N GLY A 349 -15.48 1.54 -31.39
CA GLY A 349 -15.64 0.13 -31.03
C GLY A 349 -16.98 -0.47 -31.44
N LYS A 350 -17.22 -1.71 -31.01
CA LYS A 350 -18.48 -2.45 -31.21
C LYS A 350 -19.21 -2.61 -29.88
N ASN A 351 -20.54 -2.57 -29.93
CA ASN A 351 -21.42 -2.72 -28.76
C ASN A 351 -21.16 -1.73 -27.61
N LEU A 352 -20.57 -0.56 -27.91
CA LEU A 352 -20.25 0.46 -26.90
C LEU A 352 -21.49 1.12 -26.28
N HIS A 353 -22.69 0.95 -26.87
CA HIS A 353 -23.94 1.49 -26.33
C HIS A 353 -24.38 0.83 -25.02
N HIS A 354 -23.82 -0.33 -24.67
CA HIS A 354 -24.03 -0.99 -23.37
C HIS A 354 -23.01 -0.56 -22.31
N VAL A 355 -21.99 0.22 -22.68
CA VAL A 355 -20.94 0.68 -21.75
C VAL A 355 -21.48 1.83 -20.91
N THR A 356 -21.60 1.62 -19.60
CA THR A 356 -22.13 2.62 -18.65
C THR A 356 -21.04 3.44 -17.96
N ARG A 357 -19.80 2.95 -17.96
CA ARG A 357 -18.66 3.61 -17.32
C ARG A 357 -17.36 3.23 -18.02
N VAL A 358 -16.49 4.21 -18.23
CA VAL A 358 -15.09 4.00 -18.63
C VAL A 358 -14.22 4.13 -17.39
N ARG A 359 -13.42 3.10 -17.09
CA ARG A 359 -12.43 3.14 -16.01
C ARG A 359 -11.04 3.22 -16.65
N ILE A 360 -10.33 4.31 -16.37
CA ILE A 360 -8.90 4.41 -16.70
C ILE A 360 -8.15 3.77 -15.53
N GLN A 361 -7.52 2.63 -15.77
CA GLN A 361 -6.72 1.93 -14.77
C GLN A 361 -5.27 1.94 -15.23
N GLY A 362 -4.41 2.62 -14.48
CA GLY A 362 -2.97 2.49 -14.64
C GLY A 362 -2.50 1.11 -14.17
N HIS A 363 -1.22 0.77 -14.38
CA HIS A 363 -0.68 -0.52 -13.96
C HIS A 363 -0.61 -0.73 -12.43
N MET A 364 -1.03 0.27 -11.64
CA MET A 364 -1.15 0.20 -10.19
C MET A 364 -2.44 0.88 -9.75
N ASP A 365 -3.18 0.23 -8.84
CA ASP A 365 -4.38 0.77 -8.18
C ASP A 365 -3.99 1.82 -7.16
N CYS A 366 -3.51 2.95 -7.67
CA CYS A 366 -3.25 4.13 -6.87
C CYS A 366 -4.52 4.94 -6.73
N SER A 367 -5.02 5.06 -5.50
CA SER A 367 -5.97 6.11 -5.18
C SER A 367 -5.22 7.44 -5.29
N LEU A 368 -5.50 8.22 -6.33
CA LEU A 368 -5.18 9.64 -6.37
C LEU A 368 -5.90 10.28 -5.18
N LYS A 369 -5.23 10.37 -4.04
CA LYS A 369 -5.57 11.36 -3.02
C LYS A 369 -4.67 12.56 -3.32
N GLU A 370 -5.29 13.44 -4.11
CA GLU A 370 -4.93 14.82 -4.47
C GLU A 370 -3.60 15.05 -5.21
#